data_AF-A0A7H0MAV8-F1
#
_entry.id   AF-A0A7H0MAV8-F1
#
_cell.length_a   1.000
_cell.length_b   1.000
_cell.length_c   1.000
_cell.angle_alpha   90.00
_cell.angle_beta   90.00
_cell.angle_gamma   90.00
#
_symmetry.space_group_name_H-M   'P 1'
#
loop_
_entity.id
_entity.type
_entity.pdbx_description
1 polymer ?
#
loop_
_entity_poly.entity_id
_entity_poly.type
_entity_poly.pdbx_seq_one_letter_code
_entity_poly.pdbx_strand_id
1 'polypeptide(L)'
;MSALYEKSQLTKILISSLPATKDTIASADYLDLSCTLKEVQFTGGQKQDIDVTTLCSTEQENINGLPAQSEISLSGNFFKNAAQDALRDAYDNDTTYAFQVIFPSGKGFRFLAEVRQHTWSSGTNGVVAATFSLRLKGKPENIEPGS
;
A
#
# COMPACT_ATOMS: atom_id res chain seq x y z
N MET A 1 9.23 -16.58 -27.38
CA MET A 1 8.48 -16.21 -26.16
C MET A 1 8.27 -14.72 -26.18
N SER A 2 7.03 -14.26 -26.32
CA SER A 2 6.67 -12.85 -26.14
C SER A 2 6.65 -12.51 -24.65
N ALA A 3 7.17 -11.35 -24.29
CA ALA A 3 7.10 -10.86 -22.91
C ALA A 3 5.63 -10.64 -22.52
N LEU A 4 5.22 -11.16 -21.35
CA LEU A 4 3.95 -10.83 -20.72
C LEU A 4 4.19 -9.61 -19.83
N TYR A 5 3.49 -8.51 -20.10
CA TYR A 5 3.65 -7.25 -19.36
C TYR A 5 2.30 -6.53 -19.25
N GLU A 6 2.17 -5.72 -18.21
CA GLU A 6 1.07 -4.78 -18.05
C GLU A 6 1.63 -3.35 -18.02
N LYS A 7 0.93 -2.42 -18.65
CA LYS A 7 1.33 -1.00 -18.62
C LYS A 7 0.93 -0.39 -17.29
N SER A 8 1.78 0.46 -16.72
CA SER A 8 1.48 1.18 -15.47
C SER A 8 0.61 2.43 -15.67
N GLN A 9 0.56 2.97 -16.89
CA GLN A 9 -0.21 4.18 -17.20
C GLN A 9 -1.71 3.93 -17.02
N LEU A 10 -2.41 4.87 -16.34
CA LEU A 10 -3.83 4.77 -15.92
C LEU A 10 -4.09 3.89 -14.68
N THR A 11 -3.04 3.50 -13.94
CA THR A 11 -3.22 2.92 -12.61
C THR A 11 -3.94 3.92 -11.72
N LYS A 12 -5.06 3.50 -11.11
CA LYS A 12 -5.83 4.32 -10.17
C LYS A 12 -5.43 3.96 -8.76
N ILE A 13 -5.11 4.97 -7.97
CA ILE A 13 -4.82 4.81 -6.54
C ILE A 13 -5.88 5.60 -5.81
N LEU A 14 -6.64 4.94 -4.96
CA LEU A 14 -7.77 5.52 -4.27
C LEU A 14 -7.61 5.35 -2.76
N ILE A 15 -8.08 6.32 -1.99
CA ILE A 15 -8.15 6.30 -0.53
C ILE A 15 -9.60 6.54 -0.09
N SER A 16 -10.05 5.92 1.00
CA SER A 16 -11.34 6.24 1.59
C SER A 16 -11.36 7.67 2.14
N SER A 17 -12.50 8.35 2.07
CA SER A 17 -12.69 9.67 2.66
C SER A 17 -12.69 9.66 4.19
N LEU A 18 -13.05 8.52 4.79
CA LEU A 18 -13.16 8.31 6.23
C LEU A 18 -12.37 7.07 6.66
N PRO A 19 -12.03 6.94 7.96
CA PRO A 19 -11.47 5.72 8.53
C PRO A 19 -12.34 4.50 8.22
N ALA A 20 -11.71 3.39 7.86
CA ALA A 20 -12.38 2.18 7.42
C ALA A 20 -11.95 0.96 8.22
N THR A 21 -12.88 0.00 8.34
CA THR A 21 -12.65 -1.32 8.92
C THR A 21 -12.84 -2.39 7.85
N LYS A 22 -12.60 -3.66 8.19
CA LYS A 22 -12.76 -4.77 7.24
C LYS A 22 -14.16 -4.85 6.64
N ASP A 23 -15.19 -4.48 7.41
CA ASP A 23 -16.58 -4.56 6.98
C ASP A 23 -16.99 -3.39 6.08
N THR A 24 -16.36 -2.22 6.25
CA THR A 24 -16.70 -1.00 5.50
C THR A 24 -15.81 -0.77 4.27
N ILE A 25 -14.78 -1.59 4.08
CA ILE A 25 -13.82 -1.47 2.98
C ILE A 25 -14.47 -1.59 1.59
N ALA A 26 -15.59 -2.29 1.45
CA ALA A 26 -16.24 -2.49 0.16
C ALA A 26 -17.19 -1.34 -0.23
N SER A 27 -17.75 -0.63 0.76
CA SER A 27 -18.78 0.40 0.58
C SER A 27 -18.29 1.82 0.89
N ALA A 28 -17.00 1.99 1.20
CA ALA A 28 -16.42 3.29 1.50
C ALA A 28 -16.44 4.22 0.28
N ASP A 29 -16.61 5.52 0.53
CA ASP A 29 -16.44 6.54 -0.51
C ASP A 29 -14.95 6.74 -0.80
N TYR A 30 -14.56 6.54 -2.05
CA TYR A 30 -13.17 6.59 -2.49
C TYR A 30 -12.83 7.89 -3.21
N LEU A 31 -11.72 8.50 -2.80
CA LEU A 31 -11.12 9.70 -3.38
C LEU A 31 -9.92 9.29 -4.25
N ASP A 32 -9.79 9.91 -5.42
CA ASP A 32 -8.74 9.58 -6.39
C ASP A 32 -7.43 10.34 -6.13
N LEU A 33 -6.33 9.60 -6.05
CA LEU A 33 -4.97 10.10 -5.88
C LEU A 33 -4.13 10.00 -7.17
N SER A 34 -4.66 9.37 -8.23
CA SER A 34 -3.89 9.01 -9.44
C SER A 34 -3.30 10.21 -10.17
N CYS A 35 -3.93 11.38 -10.10
CA CYS A 35 -3.45 12.60 -10.74
C CYS A 35 -2.27 13.26 -10.01
N THR A 36 -1.95 12.81 -8.79
CA THR A 36 -0.88 13.38 -7.97
C THR A 36 0.24 12.39 -7.67
N LEU A 37 -0.09 11.10 -7.57
CA LEU A 37 0.89 10.04 -7.36
C LEU A 37 1.55 9.61 -8.66
N LYS A 38 2.83 9.28 -8.59
CA LYS A 38 3.65 8.83 -9.72
C LYS A 38 3.99 7.35 -9.61
N GLU A 39 4.09 6.84 -8.39
CA GLU A 39 4.54 5.48 -8.13
C GLU A 39 3.86 4.91 -6.89
N VAL A 40 3.55 3.61 -6.97
CA VAL A 40 3.12 2.78 -5.84
C VAL A 40 4.05 1.58 -5.78
N GLN A 41 4.66 1.35 -4.62
CA GLN A 41 5.55 0.23 -4.38
C GLN A 41 5.01 -0.59 -3.22
N PHE A 42 4.80 -1.88 -3.42
CA PHE A 42 4.42 -2.83 -2.38
C PHE A 42 5.61 -3.70 -2.00
N THR A 43 5.89 -3.78 -0.70
CA THR A 43 6.88 -4.68 -0.13
C THR A 43 6.20 -5.61 0.86
N GLY A 44 6.14 -6.89 0.52
CA GLY A 44 5.64 -7.93 1.41
C GLY A 44 6.55 -8.06 2.64
N GLY A 45 5.94 -8.16 3.82
CA GLY A 45 6.69 -8.43 5.04
C GLY A 45 7.39 -9.79 4.98
N GLN A 46 8.65 -9.84 5.40
CA GLN A 46 9.37 -11.10 5.52
C GLN A 46 8.74 -11.98 6.61
N LYS A 47 8.68 -13.29 6.38
CA LYS A 47 8.31 -14.24 7.44
C LYS A 47 9.49 -14.39 8.37
N GLN A 48 9.24 -14.42 9.67
CA GLN A 48 10.29 -14.76 10.63
C GLN A 48 10.62 -16.25 10.50
N ASP A 49 11.89 -16.60 10.47
CA ASP A 49 12.31 -17.99 10.60
C ASP A 49 12.28 -18.37 12.08
N ILE A 50 11.54 -19.42 12.42
CA ILE A 50 11.56 -20.03 13.75
C ILE A 50 12.52 -21.22 13.67
N ASP A 51 13.60 -21.12 14.42
CA ASP A 51 14.55 -22.22 14.60
C ASP A 51 13.89 -23.32 15.44
N VAL A 52 13.78 -24.51 14.86
CA VAL A 52 13.28 -25.72 15.52
C VAL A 52 14.35 -26.80 15.58
N THR A 53 15.61 -26.43 15.35
CA THR A 53 16.74 -27.36 15.39
C THR A 53 16.76 -28.11 16.71
N THR A 54 16.74 -29.45 16.62
CA THR A 54 16.75 -30.32 17.80
C THR A 54 18.13 -30.93 18.03
N LEU A 55 18.36 -31.51 19.21
CA LEU A 55 19.60 -32.25 19.52
C LEU A 55 19.84 -33.47 18.62
N CYS A 56 18.81 -33.92 17.90
CA CYS A 56 18.90 -35.01 16.93
C CYS A 56 19.10 -34.51 15.50
N SER A 57 19.01 -33.20 15.26
CA SER A 57 19.17 -32.61 13.94
C SER A 57 20.66 -32.51 13.57
N THR A 58 20.98 -32.93 12.35
CA THR A 58 22.34 -32.85 11.80
C THR A 58 22.62 -31.53 11.08
N GLU A 59 21.58 -30.74 10.81
CA GLU A 59 21.60 -29.44 10.14
C GLU A 59 20.55 -28.50 10.77
N GLN A 60 20.64 -27.20 10.49
CA GLN A 60 19.65 -26.22 10.96
C GLN A 60 18.28 -26.47 10.31
N GLU A 61 17.24 -26.56 11.14
CA GLU A 61 15.85 -26.75 10.71
C GLU A 61 15.03 -25.51 11.08
N ASN A 62 14.44 -24.86 10.07
CA ASN A 62 13.68 -23.64 10.24
C ASN A 62 12.26 -23.84 9.72
N ILE A 63 11.27 -23.38 10.49
CA ILE A 63 9.88 -23.26 10.05
C ILE A 63 9.50 -21.80 9.87
N ASN A 64 8.58 -21.53 8.94
CA ASN A 64 8.03 -20.21 8.74
C ASN A 64 7.17 -19.79 9.95
N GLY A 65 7.57 -18.70 10.61
CA GLY A 65 6.83 -18.04 11.66
C GLY A 65 5.80 -17.03 11.14
N LEU A 66 5.43 -16.09 12.02
CA LEU A 66 4.44 -15.07 11.69
C LEU A 66 4.98 -14.12 10.60
N PRO A 67 4.16 -13.75 9.60
CA PRO A 67 4.55 -12.77 8.60
C PRO A 67 4.66 -11.38 9.24
N ALA A 68 5.75 -10.67 8.95
CA ALA A 68 5.87 -9.26 9.30
C ALA A 68 4.80 -8.42 8.58
N GLN A 69 4.52 -7.23 9.12
CA GLN A 69 3.61 -6.29 8.48
C GLN A 69 4.18 -5.88 7.12
N SER A 70 3.32 -5.89 6.10
CA SER A 70 3.70 -5.42 4.75
C SER A 70 3.63 -3.90 4.70
N GLU A 71 4.46 -3.31 3.86
CA GLU A 71 4.56 -1.85 3.72
C GLU A 71 4.31 -1.45 2.27
N ILE A 72 3.71 -0.27 2.09
CA ILE A 72 3.50 0.35 0.77
C ILE A 72 4.08 1.75 0.81
N SER A 73 4.85 2.09 -0.21
CA SER A 73 5.33 3.45 -0.45
C SER A 73 4.55 4.07 -1.61
N LEU A 74 3.96 5.24 -1.38
CA LEU A 74 3.34 6.06 -2.40
C LEU A 74 4.19 7.30 -2.62
N SER A 75 4.68 7.52 -3.83
CA SER A 75 5.48 8.70 -4.16
C SER A 75 4.81 9.50 -5.27
N GLY A 76 4.91 10.83 -5.19
CA GLY A 76 4.21 11.72 -6.10
C GLY A 76 4.58 13.19 -5.97
N ASN A 77 3.74 14.04 -6.56
CA ASN A 77 3.80 15.48 -6.39
C ASN A 77 2.98 15.88 -5.17
N PHE A 78 3.51 16.83 -4.39
CA PHE A 78 2.74 17.48 -3.33
C PHE A 78 1.64 18.35 -3.97
N PHE A 79 0.40 18.13 -3.53
CA PHE A 79 -0.73 18.96 -3.91
C PHE A 79 -1.71 19.08 -2.73
N LYS A 80 -2.58 20.08 -2.74
CA LYS A 80 -3.67 20.19 -1.77
C LYS A 80 -4.99 19.85 -2.45
N ASN A 81 -5.48 18.66 -2.18
CA ASN A 81 -6.79 18.17 -2.59
C ASN A 81 -7.36 17.29 -1.48
N ALA A 82 -8.67 17.04 -1.53
CA ALA A 82 -9.36 16.22 -0.52
C ALA A 82 -8.69 14.85 -0.30
N ALA A 83 -8.10 14.26 -1.34
CA ALA A 83 -7.44 12.95 -1.24
C ALA A 83 -6.08 13.00 -0.51
N GLN A 84 -5.22 13.99 -0.80
CA GLN A 84 -3.96 14.16 -0.05
C GLN A 84 -4.19 14.73 1.36
N ASP A 85 -5.25 15.50 1.54
CA ASP A 85 -5.66 15.96 2.87
C ASP A 85 -6.13 14.76 3.72
N ALA A 86 -6.91 13.83 3.15
CA ALA A 86 -7.25 12.57 3.83
C ALA A 86 -6.01 11.73 4.21
N LEU A 87 -4.96 11.71 3.40
CA LEU A 87 -3.67 11.06 3.76
C LEU A 87 -2.97 11.74 4.94
N ARG A 88 -3.08 13.06 5.06
CA ARG A 88 -2.49 13.83 6.17
C ARG A 88 -3.32 13.65 7.44
N ASP A 89 -4.64 13.71 7.31
CA ASP A 89 -5.56 13.45 8.42
C ASP A 89 -5.42 12.02 8.94
N ALA A 90 -5.16 11.04 8.06
CA ALA A 90 -4.86 9.67 8.45
C ALA A 90 -3.56 9.55 9.25
N TYR A 91 -2.55 10.35 8.92
CA TYR A 91 -1.30 10.42 9.68
C TYR A 91 -1.50 11.07 11.05
N ASP A 92 -2.22 12.19 11.12
CA ASP A 92 -2.41 12.93 12.37
C ASP A 92 -3.34 12.21 13.36
N ASN A 93 -4.31 11.43 12.87
CA ASN A 93 -5.28 10.73 13.71
C ASN A 93 -4.90 9.28 14.04
N ASP A 94 -3.78 8.76 13.53
CA ASP A 94 -3.34 7.36 13.71
C ASP A 94 -4.45 6.32 13.38
N THR A 95 -5.32 6.65 12.41
CA THR A 95 -6.47 5.82 12.04
C THR A 95 -6.20 5.00 10.79
N THR A 96 -6.92 3.88 10.67
CA THR A 96 -6.78 2.98 9.52
C THR A 96 -7.72 3.42 8.40
N TYR A 97 -7.18 3.55 7.19
CA TYR A 97 -7.94 3.91 5.99
C TYR A 97 -7.94 2.76 4.99
N ALA A 98 -8.95 2.74 4.12
CA ALA A 98 -9.03 1.80 3.02
C ALA A 98 -8.35 2.39 1.79
N PHE A 99 -7.55 1.55 1.13
CA PHE A 99 -6.87 1.88 -0.10
C PHE A 99 -7.24 0.88 -1.19
N GLN A 100 -7.31 1.38 -2.42
CA GLN A 100 -7.47 0.56 -3.61
C GLN A 100 -6.44 0.97 -4.65
N VAL A 101 -5.72 -0.02 -5.18
CA VAL A 101 -4.82 0.14 -6.32
C VAL A 101 -5.39 -0.69 -7.45
N ILE A 102 -5.83 -0.03 -8.52
CA ILE A 102 -6.44 -0.68 -9.68
C ILE A 102 -5.54 -0.44 -10.88
N PHE A 103 -4.95 -1.51 -11.41
CA PHE A 103 -4.15 -1.49 -12.61
C PHE A 103 -5.03 -1.35 -13.86
N PRO A 104 -4.46 -0.97 -15.02
CA PRO A 104 -5.24 -0.75 -16.25
C PRO A 104 -6.01 -1.97 -16.76
N SER A 105 -5.59 -3.19 -16.40
CA SER A 105 -6.35 -4.42 -16.67
C SER A 105 -7.63 -4.57 -15.86
N GLY A 106 -7.89 -3.68 -14.89
CA GLY A 106 -8.98 -3.81 -13.92
C GLY A 106 -8.65 -4.74 -12.76
N LYS A 107 -7.50 -5.40 -12.77
CA LYS A 107 -6.96 -6.13 -11.63
C LYS A 107 -6.35 -5.16 -10.62
N GLY A 108 -6.32 -5.56 -9.36
CA GLY A 108 -5.81 -4.67 -8.33
C GLY A 108 -5.72 -5.28 -6.96
N PHE A 109 -5.40 -4.43 -5.99
CA PHE A 109 -5.34 -4.78 -4.59
C PHE A 109 -6.15 -3.78 -3.78
N ARG A 110 -6.93 -4.31 -2.84
CA ARG A 110 -7.63 -3.54 -1.82
C ARG A 110 -7.03 -3.89 -0.47
N PHE A 111 -6.73 -2.90 0.34
CA PHE A 111 -6.12 -3.14 1.64
C PHE A 111 -6.44 -2.03 2.64
N LEU A 112 -6.34 -2.37 3.91
CA LEU A 112 -6.39 -1.42 5.00
C LEU A 112 -4.95 -1.05 5.38
N ALA A 113 -4.66 0.23 5.52
CA ALA A 113 -3.36 0.69 5.96
C ALA A 113 -3.44 1.92 6.86
N GLU A 114 -2.43 2.07 7.70
CA GLU A 114 -2.17 3.29 8.47
C GLU A 114 -1.01 4.07 7.81
N VAL A 115 -1.09 5.40 7.80
CA VAL A 115 -0.01 6.24 7.30
C VAL A 115 1.02 6.40 8.42
N ARG A 116 2.26 5.95 8.18
CA ARG A 116 3.34 5.95 9.20
C ARG A 116 4.26 7.14 9.07
N GLN A 117 4.42 7.64 7.86
CA GLN A 117 5.34 8.72 7.58
C GLN A 117 4.86 9.48 6.36
N HIS A 118 4.95 10.80 6.44
CA HIS A 118 4.77 11.71 5.33
C HIS A 118 6.01 12.62 5.25
N THR A 119 6.66 12.64 4.10
CA THR A 119 7.80 13.52 3.82
C THR A 119 7.54 14.33 2.57
N TRP A 120 8.09 15.54 2.55
CA TRP A 120 8.10 16.38 1.37
C TRP A 120 9.52 16.92 1.12
N SER A 121 9.87 17.10 -0.14
CA SER A 121 11.14 17.70 -0.55
C SER A 121 10.91 18.70 -1.68
N SER A 122 11.66 19.81 -1.65
CA SER A 122 11.53 20.90 -2.61
C SER A 122 12.91 21.42 -3.02
N GLY A 123 13.23 21.34 -4.30
CA GLY A 123 14.44 21.93 -4.89
C GLY A 123 14.10 23.20 -5.68
N THR A 124 15.07 24.10 -5.84
CA THR A 124 14.90 25.38 -6.56
C THR A 124 14.63 25.21 -8.07
N ASN A 125 14.90 24.03 -8.63
CA ASN A 125 14.65 23.67 -10.03
C ASN A 125 13.89 22.34 -10.13
N GLY A 126 12.74 22.24 -9.44
CA GLY A 126 11.91 21.04 -9.44
C GLY A 126 10.50 21.29 -8.91
N VAL A 127 9.65 20.27 -9.00
CA VAL A 127 8.34 20.23 -8.34
C VAL A 127 8.49 19.67 -6.92
N VAL A 128 7.63 20.11 -6.00
CA VAL A 128 7.62 19.57 -4.63
C VAL A 128 7.21 18.10 -4.68
N ALA A 129 8.09 17.20 -4.24
CA ALA A 129 7.81 15.78 -4.14
C ALA A 129 7.21 15.47 -2.77
N ALA A 130 6.26 14.54 -2.73
CA ALA A 130 5.68 14.00 -1.50
C ALA A 130 5.77 12.48 -1.52
N THR A 131 6.16 11.90 -0.39
CA THR A 131 6.22 10.46 -0.19
C THR A 131 5.44 10.10 1.07
N PHE A 132 4.59 9.08 0.96
CA PHE A 132 3.81 8.53 2.05
C PHE A 132 4.20 7.06 2.25
N SER A 133 4.61 6.71 3.46
CA SER A 133 4.83 5.32 3.86
C SER A 133 3.59 4.80 4.59
N LEU A 134 3.02 3.73 4.06
CA LEU A 134 1.84 3.05 4.54
C LEU A 134 2.22 1.71 5.14
N ARG A 135 1.57 1.35 6.24
CA ARG A 135 1.72 0.04 6.87
C ARG A 135 0.40 -0.71 6.85
N LEU A 136 0.41 -1.91 6.30
CA LEU A 136 -0.80 -2.69 6.08
C LEU A 136 -1.30 -3.31 7.39
N LYS A 137 -2.61 -3.24 7.58
CA LYS A 137 -3.34 -3.92 8.65
C LYS A 137 -4.06 -5.13 8.08
N GLY A 138 -3.39 -6.28 8.14
CA GLY A 138 -3.90 -7.55 7.63
C GLY A 138 -3.43 -7.88 6.23
N LYS A 139 -4.14 -8.79 5.56
CA LYS A 139 -3.81 -9.23 4.20
C LYS A 139 -4.52 -8.35 3.17
N PRO A 140 -3.83 -7.94 2.08
CA PRO A 140 -4.49 -7.32 0.95
C PRO A 140 -5.44 -8.31 0.28
N GLU A 141 -6.58 -7.82 -0.17
CA GLU A 141 -7.56 -8.54 -0.97
C GLU A 141 -7.32 -8.28 -2.45
N ASN A 142 -7.38 -9.32 -3.26
CA ASN A 142 -7.28 -9.18 -4.71
C ASN A 142 -8.58 -8.63 -5.28
N ILE A 143 -8.45 -7.61 -6.13
CA ILE A 143 -9.51 -7.16 -7.01
C ILE A 143 -9.30 -7.91 -8.33
N GLU A 144 -10.17 -8.86 -8.63
CA GLU A 144 -10.25 -9.47 -9.95
C GLU A 144 -11.34 -8.75 -10.76
N PRO A 145 -11.12 -8.51 -12.08
CA PRO A 145 -12.20 -8.04 -12.93
C PRO A 145 -13.31 -9.08 -12.90
N GLY A 146 -14.54 -8.63 -12.62
CA GLY A 146 -15.73 -9.49 -12.68
C GLY A 146 -15.75 -10.25 -14.01
N SER A 147 -15.98 -11.55 -13.92
CA SER A 147 -16.26 -12.45 -15.04
C SER A 147 -17.34 -11.90 -15.98
#